data_AF-A0A543KLD6-F1
#
_entry.id   AF-A0A543KLD6-F1
#
_cell.length_a   1.000
_cell.length_b   1.000
_cell.length_c   1.000
_cell.angle_alpha   90.00
_cell.angle_beta   90.00
_cell.angle_gamma   90.00
#
_symmetry.space_group_name_H-M   'P 1'
#
loop_
_entity.id
_entity.type
_entity.pdbx_description
1 polymer ?
#
loop_
_entity_poly.entity_id
_entity_poly.type
_entity_poly.pdbx_seq_one_letter_code
_entity_poly.pdbx_strand_id
1 'polypeptide(L)'
;MFAGLVLLVAVLNFFITSGSAQYALMAPVIVPMFMLLDVAPEVTQMLFRMGDSPTNVISPMSPYFALALGYIQQYHRKAGIGTLFSLTLPISMAILVGWFLFFSLWYAVGLPLGPGVPVR
;
A
#
# COMPACT_ATOMS: atom_id res chain seq x y z
N MET A 1 -14.62 -2.82 -6.56
CA MET A 1 -14.64 -2.27 -5.19
C MET A 1 -13.27 -2.37 -4.52
N PHE A 2 -12.72 -3.57 -4.29
CA PHE A 2 -11.41 -3.76 -3.61
C PHE A 2 -10.24 -3.01 -4.25
N ALA A 3 -10.08 -3.11 -5.57
CA ALA A 3 -9.05 -2.36 -6.29
C ALA A 3 -9.18 -0.84 -6.09
N GLY A 4 -10.41 -0.34 -6.01
CA GLY A 4 -10.67 1.09 -5.78
C GLY A 4 -10.18 1.55 -4.41
N LEU A 5 -10.39 0.75 -3.36
CA LEU A 5 -9.86 1.05 -2.03
C LEU A 5 -8.32 1.01 -2.02
N VAL A 6 -7.72 -0.01 -2.62
CA VAL A 6 -6.26 -0.15 -2.69
C VAL A 6 -5.64 1.04 -3.41
N LEU A 7 -6.20 1.46 -4.55
CA LEU A 7 -5.74 2.64 -5.29
C LEU A 7 -5.96 3.94 -4.51
N LEU A 8 -7.08 4.10 -3.82
CA LEU A 8 -7.35 5.26 -2.97
C LEU A 8 -6.28 5.39 -1.86
N VAL A 9 -6.01 4.29 -1.16
CA VAL A 9 -5.00 4.24 -0.09
C VAL A 9 -3.61 4.54 -0.67
N ALA A 10 -3.26 3.94 -1.80
CA ALA A 10 -1.99 4.15 -2.49
C ALA A 10 -1.76 5.62 -2.88
N VAL A 11 -2.80 6.31 -3.36
CA VAL A 11 -2.75 7.74 -3.70
C VAL A 11 -2.64 8.60 -2.44
N LEU A 12 -3.41 8.31 -1.39
CA LEU A 12 -3.37 9.06 -0.14
C LEU A 12 -2.01 8.96 0.58
N ASN A 13 -1.32 7.84 0.43
CA ASN A 13 -0.01 7.61 1.05
C ASN A 13 1.08 8.60 0.57
N PHE A 14 0.93 9.18 -0.63
CA PHE A 14 1.81 10.28 -1.07
C PHE A 14 1.70 11.53 -0.21
N PHE A 15 0.56 11.73 0.47
CA PHE A 15 0.31 12.87 1.35
C PHE A 15 0.50 12.51 2.83
N ILE A 16 0.10 11.30 3.23
CA ILE A 16 0.14 10.82 4.62
C ILE A 16 0.99 9.55 4.67
N THR A 17 2.31 9.71 4.70
CA THR A 17 3.25 8.58 4.65
C THR A 17 3.28 7.72 5.93
N SER A 18 2.66 8.19 7.02
CA SER A 18 2.51 7.38 8.23
C SER A 18 1.32 6.45 8.09
N GLY A 19 1.57 5.15 7.92
CA GLY A 19 0.52 4.14 7.80
C GLY A 19 -0.43 4.10 9.02
N SER A 20 0.07 4.35 10.23
CA SER A 20 -0.78 4.43 11.43
C SER A 20 -1.66 5.68 11.44
N ALA A 21 -1.14 6.83 11.00
CA ALA A 21 -1.91 8.06 10.89
C ALA A 21 -2.97 7.95 9.79
N GLN A 22 -2.60 7.41 8.63
CA GLN A 22 -3.53 7.21 7.51
C GLN A 22 -4.62 6.20 7.89
N TYR A 23 -4.27 5.09 8.54
CA TYR A 23 -5.26 4.12 9.01
C TYR A 23 -6.20 4.71 10.06
N ALA A 24 -5.69 5.48 11.03
CA ALA A 24 -6.51 6.10 12.05
C ALA A 24 -7.56 7.07 11.47
N LEU A 25 -7.24 7.74 10.36
CA LEU A 25 -8.16 8.61 9.64
C LEU A 25 -9.16 7.82 8.78
N MET A 26 -8.71 6.79 8.07
CA MET A 26 -9.53 6.05 7.11
C MET A 26 -10.40 4.98 7.75
N ALA A 27 -9.90 4.26 8.77
CA ALA A 27 -10.56 3.10 9.36
C ALA A 27 -11.98 3.39 9.89
N PRO A 28 -12.24 4.51 10.60
CA PRO A 28 -13.58 4.84 11.09
C PRO A 28 -14.63 5.02 9.99
N VAL A 29 -14.21 5.25 8.74
CA VAL A 29 -15.10 5.45 7.59
C VAL A 29 -15.15 4.20 6.71
N ILE A 30 -13.97 3.69 6.31
CA ILE A 30 -13.86 2.60 5.35
C ILE A 30 -14.30 1.27 5.97
N VAL A 31 -13.93 0.98 7.23
CA VAL A 31 -14.28 -0.31 7.86
C VAL A 31 -15.79 -0.47 8.00
N PRO A 32 -16.54 0.48 8.58
CA PRO A 32 -18.01 0.36 8.65
C PRO A 32 -18.66 0.29 7.25
N MET A 33 -18.17 1.09 6.29
CA MET A 33 -18.72 1.09 4.93
C MET A 33 -18.60 -0.29 4.25
N PHE A 34 -17.48 -0.98 4.44
CA PHE A 34 -17.29 -2.34 3.90
C PHE A 34 -18.07 -3.40 4.68
N MET A 35 -18.21 -3.24 6.00
CA MET A 35 -19.06 -4.13 6.80
C MET A 35 -20.53 -4.07 6.38
N LEU A 36 -21.05 -2.91 5.94
CA LEU A 36 -22.39 -2.78 5.36
C LEU A 36 -22.58 -3.54 4.04
N LEU A 37 -21.48 -3.98 3.42
CA LEU A 37 -21.46 -4.77 2.18
C LEU A 37 -21.07 -6.23 2.46
N ASP A 38 -21.25 -6.68 3.69
CA ASP A 38 -20.91 -8.02 4.18
C ASP A 38 -19.41 -8.38 4.01
N VAL A 39 -18.53 -7.37 3.98
CA VAL A 39 -17.08 -7.58 3.95
C VAL A 39 -16.52 -7.50 5.36
N ALA A 40 -15.87 -8.58 5.78
CA ALA A 40 -15.22 -8.67 7.08
C ALA A 40 -14.17 -7.54 7.29
N PRO A 41 -14.07 -6.97 8.51
CA PRO A 41 -13.14 -5.87 8.79
C PRO A 41 -11.67 -6.25 8.52
N GLU A 42 -11.30 -7.52 8.68
CA GLU A 42 -9.97 -8.06 8.43
C GLU A 42 -9.60 -7.99 6.95
N VAL A 43 -10.58 -8.22 6.06
CA VAL A 43 -10.40 -8.05 4.60
C VAL A 43 -10.13 -6.58 4.30
N THR A 44 -10.89 -5.67 4.90
CA THR A 44 -10.72 -4.22 4.72
C THR A 44 -9.36 -3.75 5.21
N GLN A 45 -8.90 -4.26 6.35
CA GLN A 45 -7.55 -4.00 6.87
C GLN A 45 -6.47 -4.52 5.93
N MET A 46 -6.63 -5.72 5.35
CA MET A 46 -5.69 -6.25 4.37
C MET A 46 -5.62 -5.39 3.11
N LEU A 47 -6.76 -4.93 2.59
CA LEU A 47 -6.83 -4.02 1.46
C LEU A 47 -6.10 -2.70 1.75
N PHE A 48 -6.26 -2.15 2.95
CA PHE A 48 -5.51 -0.98 3.38
C PHE A 48 -4.00 -1.23 3.35
N ARG A 49 -3.52 -2.32 3.97
CA ARG A 49 -2.08 -2.63 4.06
C ARG A 49 -1.44 -2.81 2.67
N MET A 50 -2.19 -3.36 1.71
CA MET A 50 -1.72 -3.52 0.33
C MET A 50 -1.64 -2.20 -0.44
N GLY A 51 -2.50 -1.22 -0.13
CA GLY A 51 -2.41 0.12 -0.72
C GLY A 51 -1.30 0.96 -0.10
N ASP A 52 -1.11 0.84 1.21
CA ASP A 52 -0.12 1.60 1.99
C ASP A 52 1.32 1.16 1.64
N SER A 53 1.60 -0.14 1.60
CA SER A 53 2.97 -0.63 1.48
C SER A 53 3.72 -0.19 0.19
N PRO A 54 3.17 -0.35 -1.03
CA PRO A 54 3.95 -0.22 -2.25
C PRO A 54 4.36 1.23 -2.56
N THR A 55 3.50 2.21 -2.24
CA THR A 55 3.75 3.61 -2.58
C THR A 55 4.72 4.32 -1.64
N ASN A 56 5.09 3.70 -0.51
CA ASN A 56 6.08 4.24 0.43
C ASN A 56 7.46 4.46 -0.20
N VAL A 57 7.88 3.59 -1.14
CA VAL A 57 9.21 3.70 -1.79
C VAL A 57 9.30 4.80 -2.85
N ILE A 58 8.15 5.34 -3.28
CA ILE A 58 8.06 6.41 -4.27
C ILE A 58 7.58 7.74 -3.67
N SER A 59 7.26 7.79 -2.38
CA SER A 59 6.84 9.01 -1.69
C SER A 59 8.05 9.90 -1.39
N PRO A 60 8.17 11.09 -2.00
CA PRO A 60 9.25 12.03 -1.70
C PRO A 60 9.09 12.67 -0.31
N MET A 61 7.89 12.56 0.28
CA MET A 61 7.60 13.03 1.64
C MET A 61 8.20 12.10 2.72
N SER A 62 8.64 10.90 2.33
CA SER A 62 9.28 9.96 3.23
C SER A 62 10.71 10.41 3.58
N PRO A 63 11.10 10.47 4.86
CA PRO A 63 12.50 10.76 5.24
C PRO A 63 13.46 9.69 4.70
N TYR A 64 12.98 8.45 4.51
CA TYR A 64 13.77 7.37 3.93
C TYR A 64 14.05 7.56 2.44
N PHE A 65 13.20 8.28 1.71
CA PHE A 65 13.43 8.59 0.30
C PHE A 65 14.67 9.49 0.13
N ALA A 66 14.79 10.53 0.97
CA ALA A 66 15.95 11.41 0.97
C ALA A 66 17.24 10.67 1.33
N LEU A 67 17.17 9.78 2.32
CA LEU A 67 18.29 8.94 2.74
C LEU A 67 18.72 7.95 1.63
N ALA A 68 17.76 7.31 0.96
CA ALA A 68 18.04 6.44 -0.20
C ALA A 68 18.71 7.21 -1.35
N LEU A 69 18.25 8.44 -1.64
CA LEU A 69 18.87 9.30 -2.65
C LEU A 69 20.33 9.61 -2.27
N GLY A 70 20.59 9.93 -0.99
CA GLY A 70 21.93 10.16 -0.48
C GLY A 70 22.86 8.96 -0.68
N TYR A 71 22.39 7.73 -0.47
CA TYR A 71 23.17 6.53 -0.76
C TYR A 71 23.46 6.34 -2.24
N ILE A 72 22.48 6.56 -3.12
CA ILE A 72 22.71 6.47 -4.57
C ILE A 72 23.75 7.52 -5.01
N GLN A 73 23.70 8.73 -4.46
CA GLN A 73 24.64 9.81 -4.80
C GLN A 73 26.09 9.50 -4.42
N GLN A 74 26.34 8.56 -3.50
CA GLN A 74 27.70 8.08 -3.20
C GLN A 74 28.33 7.33 -4.39
N TYR A 75 27.52 6.60 -5.16
CA TYR A 75 27.97 5.82 -6.33
C TYR A 75 27.70 6.54 -7.65
N HIS A 76 26.63 7.33 -7.73
CA HIS A 76 26.23 8.07 -8.92
C HIS A 76 25.87 9.52 -8.56
N ARG A 77 26.87 10.41 -8.55
CA ARG A 77 26.72 11.83 -8.16
C ARG A 77 25.67 12.63 -8.96
N LYS A 78 25.33 12.19 -10.17
CA LYS A 78 24.28 12.83 -11.01
C LYS A 78 22.87 12.36 -10.64
N ALA A 79 22.71 11.42 -9.72
CA ALA A 79 21.40 10.93 -9.29
C ALA A 79 20.60 12.05 -8.64
N GLY A 80 19.40 12.29 -9.17
CA GLY A 80 18.41 13.18 -8.59
C GLY A 80 17.17 12.43 -8.11
N ILE A 81 16.19 13.18 -7.62
CA ILE A 81 14.87 12.68 -7.23
C ILE A 81 14.24 11.87 -8.37
N GLY A 82 14.31 12.37 -9.61
CA GLY A 82 13.79 11.69 -10.78
C GLY A 82 14.49 10.37 -11.09
N THR A 83 15.79 10.24 -10.80
CA THR A 83 16.56 9.00 -10.97
C THR A 83 16.09 7.94 -9.97
N LEU A 84 15.93 8.32 -8.70
CA LEU A 84 15.42 7.40 -7.68
C LEU A 84 13.98 7.01 -8.00
N PHE A 85 13.12 7.97 -8.33
CA PHE A 85 11.73 7.73 -8.67
C PHE A 85 11.56 6.82 -9.90
N SER A 86 12.35 7.01 -10.96
CA SER A 86 12.27 6.14 -12.14
C SER A 86 12.74 4.71 -11.88
N LEU A 87 13.65 4.52 -10.92
CA LEU A 87 14.09 3.20 -10.47
C LEU A 87 13.05 2.52 -9.57
N THR A 88 12.42 3.26 -8.66
CA THR A 88 11.48 2.69 -7.68
C THR A 88 10.04 2.59 -8.18
N LEU A 89 9.63 3.39 -9.17
CA LEU A 89 8.28 3.37 -9.72
C LEU A 89 7.90 2.00 -10.33
N PRO A 90 8.71 1.37 -11.21
CA PRO A 90 8.38 0.05 -11.74
C PRO A 90 8.27 -1.01 -10.64
N ILE A 91 9.11 -0.92 -9.61
CA ILE A 91 9.10 -1.82 -8.46
C ILE A 91 7.82 -1.65 -7.64
N SER A 92 7.47 -0.40 -7.30
CA SER A 92 6.23 -0.07 -6.58
C SER A 92 5.00 -0.60 -7.32
N MET A 93 4.93 -0.39 -8.64
CA MET A 93 3.82 -0.88 -9.46
C MET A 93 3.76 -2.40 -9.52
N ALA A 94 4.91 -3.07 -9.67
CA ALA A 94 4.98 -4.53 -9.65
C ALA A 94 4.53 -5.12 -8.31
N ILE A 95 4.94 -4.51 -7.19
CA ILE A 95 4.53 -4.91 -5.85
C ILE A 95 3.02 -4.68 -5.69
N LEU A 96 2.49 -3.50 -6.04
CA LEU A 96 1.07 -3.19 -5.91
C LEU A 96 0.18 -4.16 -6.69
N VAL A 97 0.52 -4.41 -7.96
CA VAL A 97 -0.22 -5.34 -8.81
C VAL A 97 -0.04 -6.78 -8.32
N GLY A 98 1.18 -7.20 -8.00
CA GLY A 98 1.48 -8.54 -7.52
C GLY A 98 0.76 -8.87 -6.21
N TRP A 99 0.79 -7.95 -5.24
CA TRP A 99 0.07 -8.11 -3.97
C TRP A 99 -1.44 -8.15 -4.17
N PHE A 100 -1.97 -7.27 -5.00
CA PHE A 100 -3.41 -7.26 -5.27
C PHE A 100 -3.87 -8.54 -5.97
N LEU A 101 -3.10 -9.06 -6.93
CA LEU A 101 -3.39 -10.33 -7.60
C LEU A 101 -3.29 -11.51 -6.63
N PHE A 102 -2.26 -11.52 -5.78
CA PHE A 102 -2.07 -12.54 -4.75
C PHE A 102 -3.26 -12.57 -3.78
N PHE A 103 -3.68 -11.41 -3.27
CA PHE A 103 -4.87 -11.30 -2.44
C PHE A 103 -6.14 -11.73 -3.19
N SER A 104 -6.29 -11.33 -4.45
CA SER A 104 -7.48 -11.69 -5.23
C SER A 104 -7.59 -13.21 -5.40
N LEU A 105 -6.47 -13.89 -5.63
CA LEU A 105 -6.41 -15.35 -5.66
C LEU A 105 -6.73 -15.95 -4.28
N TRP A 106 -6.11 -15.45 -3.21
CA TRP A 106 -6.32 -15.90 -1.84
C TRP A 106 -7.79 -15.78 -1.41
N TYR A 107 -8.41 -14.65 -1.75
CA TYR A 107 -9.81 -14.34 -1.50
C TYR A 107 -10.73 -15.27 -2.31
N ALA A 108 -10.42 -15.53 -3.59
CA ALA A 108 -11.20 -16.41 -4.44
C ALA A 108 -11.21 -17.86 -3.95
N VAL A 109 -10.06 -18.36 -3.48
CA VAL A 109 -9.94 -19.70 -2.87
C VAL A 109 -10.61 -19.75 -1.49
N GLY A 110 -10.77 -18.61 -0.82
CA GLY A 110 -11.40 -18.52 0.51
C GLY A 110 -10.50 -18.98 1.65
N LEU A 111 -9.18 -18.87 1.48
CA LEU A 111 -8.22 -19.25 2.51
C LEU A 111 -8.27 -18.25 3.68
N PRO A 112 -8.34 -18.71 4.95
CA PRO A 112 -8.44 -17.80 6.08
C PRO A 112 -7.29 -16.77 6.10
N LEU A 113 -7.62 -15.51 6.42
CA LEU A 113 -6.62 -14.43 6.50
C LEU A 113 -5.70 -14.57 7.70
N GLY A 114 -6.15 -15.32 8.72
CA GLY A 114 -5.40 -15.64 9.91
C GLY A 114 -6.01 -16.84 10.65
N PRO A 115 -5.37 -17.31 11.72
CA PRO A 115 -5.88 -18.44 12.50
C PRO A 115 -7.30 -18.15 13.01
N GLY A 116 -8.28 -18.94 12.56
CA GLY A 116 -9.69 -18.76 12.93
C GLY A 116 -10.39 -17.56 12.28
N VAL A 117 -9.78 -16.90 11.28
CA VAL A 117 -10.35 -15.74 10.58
C VAL A 117 -10.69 -16.13 9.13
N PRO A 118 -11.89 -16.68 8.88
CA PRO A 118 -12.33 -16.96 7.52
C PRO A 118 -12.52 -15.66 6.72
N VAL A 119 -12.40 -15.76 5.40
CA VAL A 119 -12.52 -14.60 4.49
C VAL A 119 -13.98 -14.23 4.22
N ARG A 120 -14.88 -15.20 4.40
CA ARG A 120 -16.32 -15.20 4.13
C ARG A 120 -16.97 -16.27 5.00
#